data_AF-A0A3M0XLS6-F1
#
_entry.id   AF-A0A3M0XLS6-F1
#
_cell.length_a   1.000
_cell.length_b   1.000
_cell.length_c   1.000
_cell.angle_alpha   90.00
_cell.angle_beta   90.00
_cell.angle_gamma   90.00
#
_symmetry.space_group_name_H-M   'P 1'
#
loop_
_entity.id
_entity.type
_entity.pdbx_description
1 polymer ?
#
loop_
_entity_poly.entity_id
_entity_poly.type
_entity_poly.pdbx_seq_one_letter_code
_entity_poly.pdbx_strand_id
1 'polypeptide(L)'
;FIKEDFYMHNYIAMSIRIDRKKIPPSTLKHYILKEEMKRLKESGKEQLSYREKKQIKEAVYDKLLRRALPVSSVYDFLWNINSGMLLFFWTNGSVNNIFIELFHDTFQMELIKMSPLGIALSKGFKREELMNLKEELF
;
A
#
# COMPACT_ATOMS: atom_id res chain seq x y z
N PHE A 1 10.21 0.19 27.53
CA PHE A 1 10.65 -0.47 26.29
C PHE A 1 12.16 -0.63 26.37
N ILE A 2 12.64 -1.88 26.45
CA ILE A 2 14.02 -2.22 26.73
C ILE A 2 14.74 -2.39 25.39
N LYS A 3 15.95 -1.81 25.26
CA LYS A 3 16.72 -1.76 24.02
C LYS A 3 17.13 -3.14 23.49
N GLU A 4 17.14 -4.15 24.35
CA GLU A 4 17.49 -5.54 24.05
C GLU A 4 16.44 -6.30 23.20
N ASP A 5 15.18 -5.86 23.14
CA ASP A 5 14.11 -6.63 22.46
C ASP A 5 14.21 -6.61 20.92
N PHE A 6 14.92 -5.64 20.35
CA PHE A 6 14.96 -5.40 18.90
C PHE A 6 16.34 -5.63 18.26
N TYR A 7 17.41 -5.67 19.05
CA TYR A 7 18.77 -5.81 18.54
C TYR A 7 19.39 -7.10 19.06
N MET A 8 19.55 -8.08 18.18
CA MET A 8 20.18 -9.35 18.50
C MET A 8 21.40 -9.56 17.61
N HIS A 9 22.59 -9.36 18.17
CA HIS A 9 23.88 -9.44 17.46
C HIS A 9 23.93 -8.54 16.22
N ASN A 10 23.74 -9.11 15.03
CA ASN A 10 23.79 -8.39 13.75
C ASN A 10 22.40 -8.12 13.17
N TYR A 11 21.34 -8.47 13.90
CA TYR A 11 19.97 -8.36 13.44
C TYR A 11 19.21 -7.26 14.17
N ILE A 12 18.48 -6.46 13.40
CA ILE A 12 17.47 -5.54 13.90
C ILE A 12 16.09 -6.10 13.53
N ALA A 13 15.27 -6.39 14.54
CA ALA A 13 13.84 -6.63 14.36
C ALA A 13 13.11 -5.29 14.41
N MET A 14 12.22 -5.03 13.45
CA MET A 14 11.43 -3.82 13.38
C MET A 14 10.04 -4.11 12.83
N SER A 15 9.12 -3.18 13.07
CA SER A 15 7.75 -3.27 12.60
C SER A 15 7.35 -1.96 11.91
N ILE A 16 6.61 -2.06 10.80
CA ILE A 16 5.93 -0.93 10.17
C ILE A 16 4.45 -1.01 10.49
N ARG A 17 3.85 0.13 10.88
CA ARG A 17 2.39 0.25 11.03
C ARG A 17 1.82 1.03 9.87
N ILE A 18 0.87 0.43 9.16
CA ILE A 18 0.14 1.08 8.06
C ILE A 18 -1.31 1.28 8.51
N ASP A 19 -1.72 2.54 8.62
CA ASP A 19 -3.07 2.95 8.99
C ASP A 19 -3.87 3.28 7.73
N ARG A 20 -4.98 2.57 7.50
CA ARG A 20 -5.86 2.79 6.33
C ARG A 20 -7.26 3.12 6.74
N LYS A 21 -7.81 4.22 6.23
CA LYS A 21 -9.26 4.47 6.27
C LYS A 21 -9.91 3.81 5.07
N LYS A 22 -10.88 2.93 5.31
CA LYS A 22 -11.63 2.25 4.26
C LYS A 22 -13.12 2.39 4.52
N ILE A 23 -13.85 2.85 3.51
CA ILE A 23 -15.30 2.85 3.53
C ILE A 23 -15.76 1.55 2.87
N PRO A 24 -16.57 0.71 3.54
CA PRO A 24 -17.13 -0.48 2.91
C PRO A 24 -17.96 -0.11 1.67
N PRO A 25 -17.81 -0.80 0.53
CA PRO A 25 -18.54 -0.47 -0.69
C PRO A 25 -20.06 -0.51 -0.53
N SER A 26 -20.58 -1.44 0.28
CA SER A 26 -22.00 -1.55 0.61
C SER A 26 -22.52 -0.31 1.36
N THR A 27 -21.78 0.15 2.37
CA THR A 27 -22.08 1.36 3.12
C THR A 27 -22.07 2.58 2.20
N LEU A 28 -21.02 2.74 1.38
CA LEU A 28 -20.92 3.85 0.44
C LEU A 28 -22.14 3.88 -0.50
N LYS A 29 -22.49 2.74 -1.09
CA LYS A 29 -23.65 2.61 -1.99
C LYS A 29 -24.96 2.98 -1.29
N HIS A 30 -25.18 2.52 -0.05
CA HIS A 30 -26.38 2.86 0.72
C HIS A 30 -26.53 4.37 0.94
N TYR A 31 -25.46 5.05 1.36
CA TYR A 31 -25.51 6.50 1.61
C TYR A 31 -25.64 7.32 0.32
N ILE A 32 -25.04 6.87 -0.79
CA ILE A 32 -25.23 7.51 -2.10
C ILE A 32 -26.71 7.45 -2.50
N LEU A 33 -27.32 6.26 -2.46
CA LEU A 33 -28.73 6.09 -2.81
C LEU A 33 -29.65 6.96 -1.93
N LYS A 34 -29.36 7.05 -0.63
CA LYS A 34 -30.11 7.90 0.29
C LYS A 34 -30.05 9.38 -0.10
N GLU A 35 -28.86 9.90 -0.45
CA GLU A 35 -28.71 11.30 -0.84
C GLU A 35 -29.27 11.58 -2.25
N GLU A 36 -29.16 10.63 -3.18
CA GLU A 36 -29.79 10.71 -4.51
C GLU A 36 -31.32 10.79 -4.40
N MET A 37 -31.96 9.91 -3.61
CA MET A 37 -33.40 9.95 -3.36
C MET A 37 -33.85 11.28 -2.75
N LYS A 38 -33.08 11.80 -1.79
CA LYS A 38 -33.34 13.10 -1.18
C LYS A 38 -33.27 14.22 -2.23
N ARG A 39 -32.25 14.22 -3.10
CA ARG A 39 -32.07 15.24 -4.13
C ARG A 39 -33.14 15.20 -5.21
N LEU A 40 -33.60 14.01 -5.60
CA LEU A 40 -34.76 13.84 -6.50
C LEU A 40 -36.02 14.46 -5.89
N LYS A 41 -36.28 14.17 -4.61
CA LYS A 41 -37.44 14.73 -3.88
C LYS A 41 -37.40 16.25 -3.77
N GLU A 42 -36.23 16.83 -3.49
CA GLU A 42 -36.05 18.29 -3.38
C GLU A 42 -36.13 19.01 -4.72
N SER A 43 -35.62 18.40 -5.79
CA SER A 43 -35.58 19.02 -7.13
C SER A 43 -36.84 18.79 -7.96
N GLY A 44 -37.68 17.82 -7.58
CA GLY A 44 -38.85 17.41 -8.36
C GLY A 44 -38.52 16.72 -9.68
N LYS A 45 -37.24 16.40 -9.94
CA LYS A 45 -36.80 15.71 -11.16
C LYS A 45 -37.11 14.22 -11.06
N GLU A 46 -37.42 13.61 -12.20
CA GLU A 46 -37.54 12.14 -12.30
C GLU A 46 -36.17 11.45 -12.22
N GLN A 47 -35.12 12.10 -12.74
CA GLN A 47 -33.76 11.56 -12.75
C GLN A 47 -32.68 12.65 -12.53
N LEU A 48 -31.56 12.24 -11.92
CA LEU A 48 -30.37 13.06 -11.77
C LEU A 48 -29.43 12.86 -12.96
N SER A 49 -28.81 13.95 -13.41
CA SER A 49 -27.77 13.91 -14.44
C SER A 49 -26.52 13.17 -13.96
N TYR A 50 -25.68 12.72 -14.90
CA TYR A 50 -24.41 12.06 -14.58
C TYR A 50 -23.50 12.93 -13.69
N ARG A 51 -23.45 14.25 -13.96
CA ARG A 51 -22.66 15.20 -13.18
C ARG A 51 -23.16 15.32 -11.74
N GLU A 52 -24.48 15.39 -11.54
CA GLU A 52 -25.08 15.44 -10.20
C GLU A 52 -24.79 14.16 -9.41
N LYS A 53 -24.92 12.98 -10.04
CA LYS A 53 -24.59 11.68 -9.39
C LYS A 53 -23.12 11.60 -8.98
N LYS A 54 -22.21 12.06 -9.84
CA LYS A 54 -20.77 12.11 -9.53
C LYS A 54 -20.49 13.02 -8.33
N GLN A 55 -21.07 14.21 -8.30
CA GLN A 55 -20.93 15.14 -7.17
C GLN A 55 -21.47 14.56 -5.86
N ILE A 56 -22.63 13.89 -5.90
CA ILE A 56 -23.20 13.22 -4.73
C ILE A 56 -22.24 12.13 -4.24
N LYS A 57 -21.72 11.29 -5.14
CA LYS A 57 -20.77 10.23 -4.79
C LYS A 57 -19.51 10.78 -4.10
N GLU A 58 -18.91 11.82 -4.66
CA GLU A 58 -17.71 12.47 -4.10
C GLU A 58 -18.00 13.07 -2.71
N ALA A 59 -19.08 13.85 -2.58
CA ALA A 59 -19.47 14.47 -1.32
C ALA A 59 -19.80 13.43 -0.23
N VAL A 60 -20.51 12.36 -0.58
CA VAL A 60 -20.82 11.26 0.34
C VAL A 60 -19.55 10.53 0.75
N TYR A 61 -18.65 10.24 -0.20
CA TYR A 61 -17.37 9.59 0.08
C TYR A 61 -16.55 10.41 1.08
N ASP A 62 -16.35 11.71 0.82
CA ASP A 62 -15.57 12.59 1.71
C ASP A 62 -16.18 12.69 3.10
N LYS A 63 -17.51 12.79 3.18
CA LYS A 63 -18.23 12.83 4.45
C LYS A 63 -18.05 11.54 5.25
N LEU A 64 -18.13 10.38 4.60
CA LEU A 64 -17.91 9.09 5.25
C LEU A 64 -16.44 8.89 5.62
N LEU A 65 -15.50 9.36 4.80
CA LEU A 65 -14.06 9.20 5.02
C LEU A 65 -13.60 9.98 6.25
N ARG A 66 -14.14 11.19 6.46
CA ARG A 66 -13.88 11.99 7.67
C ARG A 66 -14.31 11.28 8.95
N ARG A 67 -15.38 10.47 8.88
CA ARG A 67 -15.92 9.69 10.01
C ARG A 67 -15.29 8.31 10.17
N ALA A 68 -14.67 7.78 9.11
CA ALA A 68 -14.07 6.46 9.14
C ALA A 68 -12.90 6.44 10.13
N LEU A 69 -12.94 5.48 11.05
CA LEU A 69 -11.81 5.15 11.90
C LEU A 69 -10.76 4.41 11.07
N PRO A 70 -9.47 4.73 11.24
CA PRO A 70 -8.40 3.99 10.58
C PRO A 70 -8.35 2.56 11.11
N VAL A 71 -8.05 1.61 10.23
CA VAL A 71 -7.66 0.26 10.60
C VAL A 71 -6.15 0.16 10.46
N SER A 72 -5.49 -0.19 11.56
CA SER A 72 -4.05 -0.39 11.62
C SER A 72 -3.70 -1.82 11.21
N SER A 73 -2.63 -1.97 10.44
CA SER A 73 -1.98 -3.27 10.21
C SER A 73 -0.50 -3.13 10.48
N VAL A 74 0.07 -4.10 11.18
CA VAL A 74 1.48 -4.13 11.55
C VAL A 74 2.17 -5.20 10.71
N TYR A 75 3.32 -4.87 10.14
CA TYR A 75 4.12 -5.75 9.31
C TYR A 75 5.54 -5.77 9.86
N ASP A 76 6.01 -6.96 10.22
CA ASP A 76 7.32 -7.14 10.84
C ASP A 76 8.38 -7.48 9.79
N PHE A 77 9.61 -7.05 10.09
CA PHE A 77 10.78 -7.35 9.29
C PHE A 77 12.03 -7.53 10.15
N LEU A 78 12.95 -8.32 9.63
CA LEU A 78 14.23 -8.61 10.24
C LEU A 78 15.34 -8.17 9.30
N TRP A 79 16.21 -7.28 9.75
CA TRP A 79 17.32 -6.75 8.95
C TRP A 79 18.66 -7.19 9.54
N ASN A 80 19.45 -7.93 8.77
CA ASN A 80 20.84 -8.21 9.09
C ASN A 80 21.71 -7.07 8.56
N ILE A 81 22.28 -6.28 9.47
CA ILE A 81 23.08 -5.10 9.13
C ILE A 81 24.42 -5.50 8.49
N ASN A 82 24.98 -6.64 8.88
CA ASN A 82 26.29 -7.09 8.40
C ASN A 82 26.20 -7.60 6.95
N SER A 83 25.22 -8.46 6.65
CA SER A 83 25.03 -8.97 5.28
C SER A 83 24.24 -8.03 4.37
N GLY A 84 23.60 -6.99 4.92
CA GLY A 84 22.67 -6.12 4.19
C GLY A 84 21.36 -6.82 3.80
N MET A 85 21.13 -8.05 4.25
CA MET A 85 19.92 -8.80 3.90
C MET A 85 18.76 -8.46 4.81
N LEU A 86 17.58 -8.31 4.23
CA LEU A 86 16.35 -8.02 4.93
C LEU A 86 15.29 -9.07 4.60
N LEU A 87 14.63 -9.58 5.64
CA LEU A 87 13.49 -10.49 5.55
C LEU A 87 12.22 -9.73 5.92
N PHE A 88 11.33 -9.56 4.94
CA PHE A 88 10.00 -8.99 5.16
C PHE A 88 8.97 -10.13 5.25
N PHE A 89 8.20 -10.21 6.33
CA PHE A 89 7.35 -11.37 6.61
C PHE A 89 5.99 -11.37 5.88
N TRP A 90 5.87 -10.63 4.78
CA TRP A 90 4.63 -10.49 4.03
C TRP A 90 4.81 -10.56 2.51
N THR A 91 3.86 -11.23 1.85
CA THR A 91 3.95 -11.57 0.42
C THR A 91 3.12 -10.67 -0.50
N ASN A 92 2.26 -9.79 0.05
CA ASN A 92 1.40 -8.93 -0.75
C ASN A 92 2.21 -7.87 -1.51
N GLY A 93 2.06 -7.80 -2.83
CA GLY A 93 2.84 -6.89 -3.69
C GLY A 93 2.65 -5.40 -3.37
N SER A 94 1.42 -4.96 -3.08
CA SER A 94 1.15 -3.56 -2.73
C SER A 94 1.77 -3.17 -1.39
N VAL A 95 1.76 -4.07 -0.40
CA VAL A 95 2.42 -3.85 0.89
C VAL A 95 3.94 -3.81 0.71
N ASN A 96 4.51 -4.71 -0.10
CA ASN A 96 5.94 -4.70 -0.42
C ASN A 96 6.39 -3.38 -1.03
N ASN A 97 5.63 -2.82 -1.98
CA ASN A 97 5.97 -1.54 -2.60
C ASN A 97 5.98 -0.40 -1.57
N ILE A 98 4.95 -0.33 -0.71
CA ILE A 98 4.89 0.66 0.37
C ILE A 98 6.08 0.50 1.32
N PHE A 99 6.45 -0.74 1.63
CA PHE A 99 7.59 -1.01 2.49
C PHE A 99 8.91 -0.56 1.86
N ILE A 100 9.13 -0.84 0.57
CA ILE A 100 10.34 -0.42 -0.16
C ILE A 100 10.47 1.11 -0.18
N GLU A 101 9.38 1.81 -0.51
CA GLU A 101 9.33 3.27 -0.52
C GLU A 101 9.61 3.84 0.88
N LEU A 102 8.92 3.34 1.91
CA LEU A 102 9.12 3.79 3.28
C LEU A 102 10.55 3.51 3.79
N PHE A 103 11.12 2.36 3.44
CA PHE A 103 12.48 2.00 3.83
C PHE A 103 13.50 2.94 3.18
N HIS A 104 13.32 3.24 1.89
CA HIS A 104 14.13 4.22 1.18
C HIS A 104 14.03 5.61 1.83
N ASP A 105 12.82 6.09 2.09
CA ASP A 105 12.63 7.41 2.69
C ASP A 105 13.24 7.52 4.09
N THR A 106 13.18 6.42 4.86
CA THR A 106 13.68 6.37 6.24
C THR A 106 15.20 6.22 6.31
N PHE A 107 15.77 5.29 5.53
CA PHE A 107 17.18 4.90 5.66
C PHE A 107 18.06 5.38 4.50
N GLN A 108 17.47 5.97 3.46
CA GLN A 108 18.16 6.40 2.24
C GLN A 108 18.91 5.24 1.55
N MET A 109 18.28 4.05 1.56
CA MET A 109 18.82 2.81 1.01
C MET A 109 17.82 2.17 0.05
N GLU A 110 18.31 1.65 -1.07
CA GLU A 110 17.49 0.90 -2.01
C GLU A 110 17.40 -0.58 -1.64
N LEU A 111 16.18 -1.12 -1.62
CA LEU A 111 15.95 -2.56 -1.44
C LEU A 111 15.78 -3.25 -2.79
N ILE A 112 16.65 -4.25 -3.04
CA ILE A 112 16.52 -5.12 -4.21
C ILE A 112 15.82 -6.42 -3.78
N LYS A 113 14.69 -6.71 -4.42
CA LYS A 113 13.99 -7.98 -4.20
C LYS A 113 14.86 -9.16 -4.64
N MET A 114 15.11 -10.11 -3.72
CA MET A 114 15.77 -11.38 -4.05
C MET A 114 14.93 -12.20 -5.03
N SER A 115 15.31 -12.10 -6.28
CA SER A 115 14.79 -12.85 -7.44
C SER A 115 16.00 -13.17 -8.33
N PRO A 116 15.93 -14.11 -9.28
CA PRO A 116 17.06 -14.38 -10.17
C PRO A 116 17.64 -13.11 -10.80
N LEU A 117 16.76 -12.21 -11.26
CA LEU A 117 17.14 -10.89 -11.77
C LEU A 117 17.77 -10.00 -10.68
N GLY A 118 17.17 -9.93 -9.49
CA GLY A 118 17.70 -9.12 -8.39
C GLY A 118 19.07 -9.59 -7.90
N ILE A 119 19.32 -10.91 -7.92
CA ILE A 119 20.62 -11.50 -7.58
C ILE A 119 21.65 -11.12 -8.65
N ALA A 120 21.29 -11.21 -9.93
CA ALA A 120 22.18 -10.78 -11.01
C ALA A 120 22.51 -9.28 -10.89
N LEU A 121 21.51 -8.42 -10.66
CA LEU A 121 21.73 -6.99 -10.42
C LEU A 121 22.65 -6.75 -9.21
N SER A 122 22.44 -7.45 -8.09
CA SER A 122 23.32 -7.33 -6.90
C SER A 122 24.77 -7.78 -7.15
N LYS A 123 25.00 -8.61 -8.18
CA LYS A 123 26.33 -9.05 -8.61
C LYS A 123 26.97 -8.10 -9.62
N GLY A 124 26.33 -6.98 -9.94
CA GLY A 124 26.85 -5.95 -10.85
C GLY A 124 26.54 -6.17 -12.33
N PHE A 125 25.67 -7.14 -12.67
CA PHE A 125 25.19 -7.28 -14.04
C PHE A 125 24.31 -6.09 -14.42
N LYS A 126 24.46 -5.56 -15.64
CA LYS A 126 23.63 -4.44 -16.07
C LYS A 126 22.24 -4.91 -16.43
N ARG A 127 21.24 -4.06 -16.15
CA ARG A 127 19.84 -4.36 -16.46
C ARG A 127 19.62 -4.64 -17.96
N GLU A 128 20.34 -3.93 -18.82
CA GLU A 128 20.33 -4.08 -20.28
C GLU A 128 20.79 -5.48 -20.71
N GLU A 129 21.88 -5.98 -20.13
CA GLU A 129 22.44 -7.31 -20.40
C GLU A 129 21.48 -8.43 -19.97
N LEU A 130 20.69 -8.20 -18.91
CA LEU A 130 19.75 -9.17 -18.36
C LEU A 130 18.38 -9.16 -19.06
N MET A 131 18.01 -8.07 -19.76
CA MET A 131 16.78 -8.03 -20.56
C MET A 131 16.90 -8.90 -21.81
N ASN A 132 18.09 -8.99 -22.41
CA ASN A 132 18.37 -9.81 -23.59
C ASN A 132 18.26 -11.33 -23.31
N LEU A 133 18.42 -11.76 -22.05
CA LEU A 133 18.25 -13.17 -21.64
C LEU A 133 16.80 -13.65 -21.64
N LYS A 134 15.80 -12.76 -21.69
CA LYS A 134 14.39 -13.15 -21.75
C LYS A 134 13.98 -13.76 -23.09
N GLU A 135 14.73 -13.51 -24.17
CA GLU A 135 14.39 -14.01 -25.51
C GLU A 135 14.85 -15.45 -25.77
N GLU A 136 15.77 -16.00 -24.96
CA GLU A 136 16.33 -17.35 -25.18
C GLU A 136 15.81 -18.44 -24.21
N LEU A 137 14.92 -18.08 -23.27
CA LEU A 137 14.43 -19.00 -22.22
C LEU A 137 12.92 -19.32 -22.30
N PHE A 138 12.28 -19.06 -23.44
CA PHE A 138 10.94 -19.54 -23.78
C PHE A 138 10.84 -19.98 -25.24
#